data_AF-A0A4Y2FJR0-F1
#
_entry.id   AF-A0A4Y2FJR0-F1
#
_cell.length_a   1.000
_cell.length_b   1.000
_cell.length_c   1.000
_cell.angle_alpha   90.00
_cell.angle_beta   90.00
_cell.angle_gamma   90.00
#
_symmetry.space_group_name_H-M   'P 1'
#
loop_
_entity.id
_entity.type
_entity.pdbx_description
1 polymer ?
#
loop_
_entity_poly.entity_id
_entity_poly.type
_entity_poly.pdbx_seq_one_letter_code
_entity_poly.pdbx_strand_id
1 'polypeptide(L)'
;MTSQLTSEMFYKDSDNGLEKRSRFFTSSATVDMIGGLHSDLFHQERLLLNLVDLKIKLIRSQLEFCLQGEEGHKAVLEKISLFVRKICVSPGVILGHVKALEKETTKYTIYRVLCKVYSVPQGSMSMVQDNIFVGQMPKRIIVGCIENDAFHGTLQKSPYDFKHFDMNFIGVYVDGQSTT
;
A
#
# COMPACT_ATOMS: atom_id res chain seq x y z
N MET A 1 6.53 7.35 -7.25
CA MET A 1 5.98 6.10 -6.69
C MET A 1 5.83 6.33 -5.20
N THR A 2 4.62 6.66 -4.75
CA THR A 2 4.29 6.81 -3.33
C THR A 2 3.88 5.45 -2.82
N SER A 3 4.80 4.78 -2.14
CA SER A 3 4.57 3.53 -1.42
C SER A 3 4.21 3.88 0.01
N GLN A 4 3.19 3.23 0.57
CA GLN A 4 2.88 3.33 1.99
C GLN A 4 3.60 2.18 2.70
N LEU A 5 4.29 2.49 3.80
CA LEU A 5 4.74 1.46 4.73
C LEU A 5 3.58 1.25 5.71
N THR A 6 2.90 0.11 5.58
CA THR A 6 1.92 -0.32 6.56
C THR A 6 2.56 -1.46 7.36
N SER A 7 2.95 -1.18 8.60
CA SER A 7 3.17 -2.24 9.57
C SER A 7 1.83 -2.53 10.22
N GLU A 8 1.17 -3.60 9.80
CA GLU A 8 -0.08 -4.04 10.41
C GLU A 8 0.23 -5.07 11.49
N MET A 9 -0.25 -4.83 12.71
CA MET A 9 -0.56 -5.96 13.58
C MET A 9 -1.76 -6.67 12.94
N PHE A 10 -1.56 -7.89 12.44
CA PHE A 10 -2.62 -8.68 11.83
C PHE A 10 -3.65 -9.09 12.90
N TYR A 11 -4.83 -8.47 12.89
CA TYR A 11 -6.01 -9.00 13.55
C TYR A 11 -7.21 -8.81 12.63
N LYS A 12 -8.17 -9.73 12.75
CA LYS A 12 -9.47 -9.61 12.11
C LYS A 12 -10.27 -8.55 12.89
N ASP A 13 -10.64 -7.44 12.26
CA ASP A 13 -11.33 -6.32 12.93
C ASP A 13 -12.81 -6.62 13.28
N SER A 14 -13.22 -7.89 13.23
CA SER A 14 -14.58 -8.32 13.61
C SER A 14 -14.81 -8.37 15.12
N ASP A 15 -13.76 -8.36 15.95
CA ASP A 15 -13.83 -8.53 17.41
C ASP A 15 -13.00 -7.46 18.16
N ASN A 16 -13.45 -6.21 18.20
CA ASN A 16 -12.81 -5.11 18.94
C ASN A 16 -11.29 -4.98 18.68
N GLY A 17 -10.87 -4.97 17.39
CA GLY A 17 -9.45 -4.90 17.04
C GLY A 17 -8.76 -3.66 17.59
N LEU A 18 -9.45 -2.52 17.63
CA LEU A 18 -8.95 -1.28 18.23
C LEU A 18 -8.63 -1.42 19.73
N GLU A 19 -9.51 -2.08 20.50
CA GLU A 19 -9.31 -2.30 21.93
C GLU A 19 -8.12 -3.23 22.19
N LYS A 20 -7.96 -4.27 21.36
CA LYS A 20 -6.81 -5.18 21.47
C LYS A 20 -5.51 -4.48 21.12
N ARG A 21 -5.51 -3.62 20.08
CA ARG A 21 -4.37 -2.77 19.71
C ARG A 21 -3.98 -1.82 20.85
N SER A 22 -4.95 -1.10 21.40
CA SER A 22 -4.69 -0.03 22.36
C SER A 22 -4.05 -0.55 23.65
N ARG A 23 -4.36 -1.78 24.05
CA ARG A 23 -3.75 -2.45 25.21
C ARG A 23 -2.23 -2.51 25.14
N PHE A 24 -1.63 -2.64 23.96
CA PHE A 24 -0.17 -2.66 23.81
C PHE A 24 0.50 -1.32 24.13
N PHE A 25 -0.25 -0.22 24.04
CA PHE A 25 0.23 1.15 24.28
C PHE A 25 -0.19 1.71 25.65
N THR A 26 -0.75 0.86 26.52
CA THR A 26 -1.15 1.27 27.89
C THR A 26 0.04 1.87 28.63
N SER A 27 -0.19 2.98 29.35
CA SER A 27 0.86 3.70 30.08
C SER A 27 1.99 4.23 29.21
N SER A 28 1.71 4.53 27.93
CA SER A 28 2.71 5.02 26.95
C SER A 28 3.85 4.04 26.70
N ALA A 29 3.56 2.73 26.75
CA ALA A 29 4.54 1.71 26.42
C ALA A 29 5.00 1.81 24.96
N THR A 30 6.31 1.63 24.74
CA THR A 30 6.90 1.53 23.41
C THR A 30 6.65 0.14 22.83
N VAL A 31 6.27 0.08 21.56
CA VAL A 31 5.97 -1.16 20.85
C VAL A 31 6.84 -1.27 19.61
N ASP A 32 7.47 -2.42 19.43
CA ASP A 32 8.19 -2.74 18.20
C ASP A 32 7.22 -3.24 17.13
N MET A 33 7.30 -2.65 15.94
CA MET A 33 6.51 -3.05 14.78
C MET A 33 7.42 -3.44 13.63
N ILE A 34 7.07 -4.53 12.93
CA ILE A 34 7.77 -4.98 11.72
C ILE A 34 6.75 -5.15 10.59
N GLY A 35 7.10 -4.64 9.41
CA GLY A 35 6.25 -4.69 8.22
C GLY A 35 7.08 -4.66 6.95
N GLY A 36 6.49 -5.11 5.85
CA GLY A 36 7.10 -5.05 4.52
C GLY A 36 6.94 -3.66 3.90
N LEU A 37 7.92 -3.25 3.09
CA LEU A 37 7.82 -2.01 2.30
C LEU A 37 7.01 -2.28 1.02
N HIS A 38 5.77 -1.78 0.96
CA HIS A 38 4.86 -2.01 -0.16
C HIS A 38 5.17 -1.13 -1.38
N SER A 39 6.29 -1.39 -2.04
CA SER A 39 6.69 -0.72 -3.29
C SER A 39 6.51 -1.66 -4.47
N ASP A 40 6.02 -1.16 -5.61
CA ASP A 40 5.83 -1.97 -6.82
C ASP A 40 7.11 -2.74 -7.22
N LEU A 41 8.29 -2.17 -6.97
CA LEU A 41 9.59 -2.80 -7.25
C LEU A 41 9.90 -3.98 -6.32
N PHE A 42 9.37 -4.00 -5.10
CA PHE A 42 9.62 -5.07 -4.12
C PHE A 42 8.59 -6.19 -4.16
N HIS A 43 7.51 -6.02 -4.94
CA HIS A 43 6.48 -7.05 -5.17
C HIS A 43 6.84 -8.07 -6.27
N GLN A 44 8.04 -7.99 -6.86
CA GLN A 44 8.53 -8.92 -7.87
C GLN A 44 9.57 -9.88 -7.27
N GLU A 45 9.64 -11.11 -7.81
CA GLU A 45 10.40 -12.22 -7.21
C GLU A 45 11.92 -12.15 -7.44
N ARG A 46 12.40 -11.28 -8.32
CA ARG A 46 13.82 -11.15 -8.67
C ARG A 46 14.56 -10.26 -7.68
N LEU A 47 15.70 -10.76 -7.24
CA LEU A 47 16.62 -10.00 -6.39
C LEU A 47 17.29 -8.88 -7.18
N LEU A 48 17.61 -7.79 -6.48
CA LEU A 48 18.46 -6.74 -7.03
C LEU A 48 19.87 -7.29 -7.26
N LEU A 49 20.47 -6.95 -8.40
CA LEU A 49 21.85 -7.29 -8.70
C LEU A 49 22.81 -6.59 -7.74
N ASN A 50 24.00 -7.16 -7.58
CA ASN A 50 25.08 -6.52 -6.83
C ASN A 50 25.45 -5.17 -7.47
N LEU A 51 25.91 -4.23 -6.63
CA LEU A 51 26.36 -2.90 -7.04
C LEU A 51 25.25 -2.02 -7.65
N VAL A 52 23.98 -2.30 -7.33
CA VAL A 52 22.86 -1.40 -7.62
C VAL A 52 22.62 -0.49 -6.41
N ASP A 53 22.75 0.81 -6.62
CA ASP A 53 22.44 1.81 -5.59
C ASP A 53 20.92 1.95 -5.41
N LEU A 54 20.45 1.67 -4.19
CA LEU A 54 19.04 1.81 -3.82
C LEU A 54 18.88 2.90 -2.76
N LYS A 55 18.09 3.93 -3.08
CA LYS A 55 17.72 4.99 -2.13
C LYS A 55 16.26 4.86 -1.75
N ILE A 56 16.00 4.55 -0.48
CA ILE A 56 14.65 4.49 0.10
C ILE A 56 14.45 5.74 0.96
N LYS A 57 13.37 6.50 0.68
CA LYS A 57 12.95 7.64 1.51
C LYS A 57 11.59 7.31 2.13
N LEU A 58 11.55 7.21 3.44
CA LEU A 58 10.32 7.03 4.20
C LEU A 58 9.87 8.40 4.73
N ILE A 59 8.61 8.75 4.51
CA ILE A 59 8.00 9.98 4.99
C ILE A 59 6.87 9.55 5.92
N ARG A 60 6.89 10.03 7.16
CA ARG A 60 5.83 9.73 8.12
C ARG A 60 4.54 10.44 7.71
N SER A 61 3.43 9.71 7.69
CA SER A 61 2.09 10.29 7.50
C SER A 61 1.71 11.20 8.67
N GLN A 62 0.64 11.97 8.48
CA GLN A 62 0.07 12.80 9.56
C GLN A 62 -0.56 11.91 10.64
N LEU A 63 -0.77 12.46 11.84
CA LEU A 63 -1.21 11.68 13.00
C LEU A 63 -2.60 11.06 12.78
N GLU A 64 -3.46 11.77 12.07
CA GLU A 64 -4.82 11.42 11.68
C GLU A 64 -4.87 10.17 10.78
N PHE A 65 -3.77 9.82 10.13
CA PHE A 65 -3.61 8.60 9.34
C PHE A 65 -2.86 7.48 10.08
N CYS A 66 -2.08 7.85 11.11
CA CYS A 66 -1.26 6.91 11.86
C CYS A 66 -1.93 6.38 13.12
N LEU A 67 -2.89 7.13 13.68
CA LEU A 67 -3.55 6.83 14.95
C LEU A 67 -5.07 6.86 14.77
N GLN A 68 -5.73 5.98 15.52
CA GLN A 68 -7.17 6.00 15.70
C GLN A 68 -7.46 6.07 17.21
N GLY A 69 -8.21 7.07 17.65
CA GLY A 69 -8.51 7.30 19.06
C GLY A 69 -8.93 8.74 19.36
N GLU A 70 -8.70 9.15 20.60
CA GLU A 70 -8.98 10.51 21.07
C GLU A 70 -7.82 11.46 20.79
N GLU A 71 -8.13 12.76 20.75
CA GLU A 71 -7.15 13.82 20.64
C GLU A 71 -6.16 13.83 21.82
N GLY A 72 -5.03 14.51 21.65
CA GLY A 72 -4.01 14.68 22.70
C GLY A 72 -2.89 13.61 22.70
N HIS A 73 -3.02 12.57 21.89
CA HIS A 73 -1.99 11.54 21.72
C HIS A 73 -0.97 11.92 20.64
N LYS A 74 0.29 11.48 20.82
CA LYS A 74 1.39 11.71 19.86
C LYS A 74 2.05 10.40 19.51
N ALA A 75 2.33 10.19 18.22
CA ALA A 75 3.16 9.09 17.75
C ALA A 75 4.62 9.55 17.62
N VAL A 76 5.54 8.87 18.31
CA VAL A 76 6.99 9.11 18.25
C VAL A 76 7.67 7.85 17.73
N LEU A 77 8.54 8.01 16.75
CA LEU A 77 9.37 6.91 16.23
C LEU A 77 10.73 6.96 16.94
N GLU A 78 10.98 6.02 17.85
CA GLU A 78 12.25 5.97 18.58
C GLU A 78 13.39 5.41 17.74
N LYS A 79 13.15 4.27 17.07
CA LYS A 79 14.15 3.57 16.26
C LYS A 79 13.51 3.04 14.98
N ILE A 80 14.21 3.23 13.86
CA ILE A 80 13.81 2.70 12.56
C ILE A 80 14.96 1.86 12.03
N SER A 81 14.69 0.61 11.66
CA SER A 81 15.67 -0.31 11.09
C SER A 81 15.10 -0.95 9.83
N LEU A 82 15.94 -1.13 8.80
CA LEU A 82 15.57 -1.80 7.56
C LEU A 82 16.29 -3.14 7.47
N PHE A 83 15.52 -4.22 7.42
CA PHE A 83 16.05 -5.56 7.21
C PHE A 83 16.01 -5.90 5.72
N VAL A 84 17.18 -6.19 5.13
CA VAL A 84 17.31 -6.52 3.71
C VAL A 84 17.85 -7.94 3.58
N ARG A 85 17.20 -8.75 2.74
CA ARG A 85 17.69 -10.09 2.40
C ARG A 85 18.83 -10.00 1.40
N LYS A 86 20.02 -10.47 1.79
CA LYS A 86 21.17 -10.63 0.90
C LYS A 86 21.40 -12.12 0.61
N ILE A 87 21.64 -12.49 -0.64
CA ILE A 87 21.92 -13.87 -1.05
C ILE A 87 23.35 -13.98 -1.55
N CYS A 88 24.07 -15.02 -1.09
CA CYS A 88 25.36 -15.41 -1.63
C CYS A 88 25.14 -16.45 -2.73
N VAL A 89 25.62 -16.16 -3.95
CA VAL A 89 25.50 -17.03 -5.11
C VAL A 89 26.88 -17.61 -5.47
N SER A 90 26.91 -18.75 -6.17
CA SER A 90 28.17 -19.38 -6.57
C SER A 90 28.96 -18.51 -7.56
N PRO A 91 30.30 -18.60 -7.60
CA PRO A 91 31.12 -17.79 -8.50
C PRO A 91 30.74 -17.94 -9.99
N GLY A 92 30.30 -19.13 -10.40
CA GLY A 92 29.82 -19.38 -11.77
C GLY A 92 28.59 -18.56 -12.14
N VAL A 93 27.65 -18.37 -11.20
CA VAL A 93 26.46 -17.53 -11.40
C VAL A 93 26.85 -16.06 -11.51
N ILE A 94 27.78 -15.59 -10.67
CA ILE A 94 28.30 -14.21 -10.73
C ILE A 94 28.94 -13.94 -12.09
N LEU A 95 29.82 -14.84 -12.56
CA LEU A 95 30.46 -14.71 -13.88
C LEU A 95 29.43 -14.74 -15.02
N GLY A 96 28.40 -15.59 -14.89
CA GLY A 96 27.28 -15.64 -15.81
C GLY A 96 26.54 -14.30 -15.90
N HIS A 97 26.26 -13.66 -14.75
CA HIS A 97 25.65 -12.33 -14.70
C HIS A 97 26.52 -11.27 -15.35
N VAL A 98 27.82 -11.23 -15.09
CA VAL A 98 28.74 -10.27 -15.72
C VAL A 98 28.71 -10.39 -17.25
N LYS A 99 28.85 -11.62 -17.78
CA LYS A 99 28.79 -11.86 -19.24
C LYS A 99 27.43 -11.54 -19.86
N ALA A 100 26.33 -11.74 -19.12
CA ALA A 100 25.01 -11.38 -19.60
C ALA A 100 24.83 -9.85 -19.66
N LEU A 101 25.34 -9.13 -18.64
CA LEU A 101 25.28 -7.67 -18.55
C LEU A 101 26.12 -6.95 -19.61
N GLU A 102 27.19 -7.58 -20.11
CA GLU A 102 27.95 -7.09 -21.27
C GLU A 102 27.11 -7.05 -22.56
N LYS A 103 26.09 -7.92 -22.66
CA LYS A 103 25.23 -8.04 -23.85
C LYS A 103 23.93 -7.27 -23.73
N GLU A 104 23.29 -7.31 -22.56
CA GLU A 104 22.00 -6.68 -22.33
C GLU A 104 21.85 -6.17 -20.90
N THR A 105 21.19 -5.03 -20.74
CA THR A 105 20.80 -4.49 -19.43
C THR A 105 19.77 -5.39 -18.74
N THR A 106 19.89 -5.54 -17.43
CA THR A 106 18.88 -6.28 -16.65
C THR A 106 17.54 -5.55 -16.61
N LYS A 107 16.47 -6.29 -16.87
CA LYS A 107 15.09 -5.80 -16.86
C LYS A 107 14.35 -6.35 -15.65
N TYR A 108 13.83 -5.45 -14.82
CA TYR A 108 12.93 -5.78 -13.72
C TYR A 108 11.50 -5.51 -14.17
N THR A 109 10.68 -6.55 -14.23
CA THR A 109 9.25 -6.39 -14.55
C THR A 109 8.54 -5.90 -13.30
N ILE A 110 7.77 -4.83 -13.44
CA ILE A 110 7.05 -4.17 -12.34
C ILE A 110 5.57 -4.15 -12.68
N TYR A 111 4.74 -4.61 -11.74
CA TYR A 111 3.30 -4.39 -11.79
C TYR A 111 2.98 -3.10 -11.05
N ARG A 112 2.59 -2.07 -11.79
CA ARG A 112 2.26 -0.77 -11.20
C ARG A 112 0.87 -0.82 -10.58
N VAL A 113 0.78 -0.43 -9.32
CA VAL A 113 -0.51 -0.18 -8.65
C VAL A 113 -0.86 1.29 -8.82
N LEU A 114 -2.03 1.57 -9.39
CA LEU A 114 -2.53 2.94 -9.59
C LEU A 114 -3.83 3.11 -8.82
N CYS A 115 -3.87 4.11 -7.95
CA CYS A 115 -5.07 4.51 -7.22
C CYS A 115 -5.67 5.75 -7.88
N LYS A 116 -6.97 5.70 -8.19
CA LYS A 116 -7.76 6.86 -8.61
C LYS A 116 -8.90 7.04 -7.62
N VAL A 117 -9.12 8.28 -7.21
CA VAL A 117 -10.10 8.63 -6.19
C VAL A 117 -11.15 9.54 -6.82
N TYR A 118 -12.41 9.24 -6.53
CA TYR A 118 -13.57 9.98 -7.02
C TYR A 118 -14.51 10.23 -5.84
N SER A 119 -15.02 11.45 -5.73
CA SER A 119 -15.98 11.84 -4.69
C SER A 119 -17.40 11.69 -5.20
N VAL A 120 -18.22 10.92 -4.49
CA VAL A 120 -19.65 10.77 -4.77
C VAL A 120 -20.45 11.64 -3.79
N PRO A 121 -21.24 12.62 -4.27
CA PRO A 121 -22.08 13.42 -3.39
C PRO A 121 -23.18 12.59 -2.72
N GLN A 122 -23.51 12.92 -1.46
CA GLN A 122 -24.60 12.27 -0.74
C GLN A 122 -25.93 12.41 -1.50
N GLY A 123 -26.71 11.32 -1.55
CA GLY A 123 -27.98 11.27 -2.28
C GLY A 123 -27.85 10.93 -3.77
N SER A 124 -26.63 10.80 -4.30
CA SER A 124 -26.42 10.34 -5.67
C SER A 124 -26.76 8.85 -5.80
N MET A 125 -27.62 8.49 -6.75
CA MET A 125 -27.98 7.09 -7.01
C MET A 125 -27.07 6.40 -8.03
N SER A 126 -26.29 7.18 -8.80
CA SER A 126 -25.35 6.64 -9.79
C SER A 126 -24.17 7.59 -9.99
N MET A 127 -23.02 7.03 -10.37
CA MET A 127 -21.84 7.76 -10.83
C MET A 127 -21.28 7.03 -12.04
N VAL A 128 -20.94 7.78 -13.08
CA VAL A 128 -20.23 7.26 -14.26
C VAL A 128 -18.94 8.04 -14.39
N GLN A 129 -17.85 7.31 -14.61
CA GLN A 129 -16.54 7.91 -14.81
C GLN A 129 -15.90 7.34 -16.07
N ASP A 130 -15.75 8.21 -17.06
CA ASP A 130 -15.09 7.86 -18.31
C ASP A 130 -13.57 7.97 -18.19
N ASN A 131 -12.88 7.21 -19.05
CA ASN A 131 -11.43 7.27 -19.22
C ASN A 131 -10.64 7.06 -17.90
N ILE A 132 -11.12 6.14 -17.06
CA ILE A 132 -10.48 5.80 -15.78
C ILE A 132 -9.04 5.34 -16.00
N PHE A 133 -8.70 4.66 -17.10
CA PHE A 133 -7.31 4.37 -17.46
C PHE A 133 -7.10 4.66 -18.93
N VAL A 134 -6.06 5.44 -19.24
CA VAL A 134 -5.69 5.79 -20.63
C VAL A 134 -4.34 5.15 -20.93
N GLY A 135 -4.26 4.41 -22.04
CA GLY A 135 -3.05 3.69 -22.45
C GLY A 135 -2.98 2.28 -21.88
N GLN A 136 -2.22 2.08 -20.79
CA GLN A 136 -2.06 0.75 -20.21
C GLN A 136 -3.33 0.32 -19.46
N MET A 137 -3.95 -0.76 -19.94
CA MET A 137 -5.13 -1.36 -19.30
C MET A 137 -4.73 -2.13 -18.03
N PRO A 138 -5.42 -1.92 -16.90
CA PRO A 138 -5.15 -2.69 -15.69
C PRO A 138 -5.56 -4.15 -15.88
N LYS A 139 -4.79 -5.07 -15.29
CA LYS A 139 -5.15 -6.50 -15.26
C LYS A 139 -6.19 -6.85 -14.20
N ARG A 140 -6.35 -5.97 -13.20
CA ARG A 140 -7.26 -6.14 -12.07
C ARG A 140 -7.69 -4.76 -11.59
N ILE A 141 -8.98 -4.63 -11.31
CA ILE A 141 -9.55 -3.43 -10.70
C ILE A 141 -10.07 -3.84 -9.32
N ILE A 142 -9.74 -3.05 -8.31
CA ILE A 142 -10.30 -3.17 -6.97
C ILE A 142 -11.04 -1.87 -6.72
N VAL A 143 -12.31 -1.98 -6.36
CA VAL A 143 -13.15 -0.84 -5.99
C VAL A 143 -13.37 -0.90 -4.48
N GLY A 144 -13.06 0.18 -3.80
CA GLY A 144 -13.30 0.35 -2.38
C GLY A 144 -13.99 1.69 -2.14
N CYS A 145 -15.01 1.68 -1.30
CA CYS A 145 -15.71 2.89 -0.90
C CYS A 145 -15.40 3.18 0.56
N ILE A 146 -15.12 4.44 0.87
CA ILE A 146 -14.82 4.94 2.21
C ILE A 146 -15.50 6.30 2.40
N GLU A 147 -15.73 6.67 3.65
CA GLU A 147 -16.25 7.99 3.97
C GLU A 147 -15.22 9.07 3.62
N ASN A 148 -15.68 10.24 3.16
CA ASN A 148 -14.78 11.29 2.68
C ASN A 148 -13.90 11.85 3.81
N ASP A 149 -14.43 11.99 5.01
CA ASP A 149 -13.67 12.42 6.18
C ASP A 149 -12.66 11.36 6.64
N ALA A 150 -13.00 10.07 6.57
CA ALA A 150 -12.06 8.98 6.78
C ALA A 150 -10.90 9.01 5.77
N PHE A 151 -11.18 9.32 4.48
CA PHE A 151 -10.16 9.46 3.44
C PHE A 151 -9.21 10.65 3.67
N HIS A 152 -9.73 11.78 4.14
CA HIS A 152 -8.93 12.97 4.46
C HIS A 152 -8.17 12.86 5.79
N GLY A 153 -8.54 11.90 6.63
CA GLY A 153 -7.91 11.61 7.92
C GLY A 153 -8.63 12.32 9.06
N THR A 154 -9.10 11.53 10.02
CA THR A 154 -9.59 11.98 11.33
C THR A 154 -9.13 10.96 12.36
N LEU A 155 -8.96 11.35 13.62
CA LEU A 155 -8.56 10.38 14.65
C LEU A 155 -9.67 9.36 14.95
N GLN A 156 -10.92 9.67 14.62
CA GLN A 156 -12.09 8.88 14.97
C GLN A 156 -12.42 7.84 13.90
N LYS A 157 -12.03 8.08 12.64
CA LYS A 157 -12.33 7.21 11.50
C LYS A 157 -11.05 6.70 10.85
N SER A 158 -11.09 5.44 10.42
CA SER A 158 -9.97 4.82 9.71
C SER A 158 -10.16 4.91 8.20
N PRO A 159 -9.13 5.31 7.43
CA PRO A 159 -9.16 5.24 5.96
C PRO A 159 -9.19 3.79 5.42
N TYR A 160 -9.01 2.80 6.29
CA TYR A 160 -9.06 1.38 5.97
C TYR A 160 -10.41 0.73 6.29
N ASP A 161 -11.39 1.51 6.77
CA ASP A 161 -12.76 1.06 7.02
C ASP A 161 -13.61 1.17 5.75
N PHE A 162 -13.47 0.17 4.87
CA PHE A 162 -14.23 0.11 3.62
C PHE A 162 -15.69 -0.29 3.87
N LYS A 163 -16.61 0.53 3.37
CA LYS A 163 -18.06 0.34 3.55
C LYS A 163 -18.74 0.05 2.23
N HIS A 164 -19.84 -0.71 2.30
CA HIS A 164 -20.63 -1.06 1.13
C HIS A 164 -21.47 0.12 0.60
N PHE A 165 -21.91 1.02 1.50
CA PHE A 165 -22.84 2.13 1.20
C PHE A 165 -24.07 1.72 0.36
N ASP A 166 -24.59 0.50 0.60
CA ASP A 166 -25.75 -0.07 -0.12
C ASP A 166 -25.61 -0.05 -1.66
N MET A 167 -24.37 -0.10 -2.16
CA MET A 167 -24.08 -0.16 -3.58
C MET A 167 -24.49 -1.51 -4.17
N ASN A 168 -25.52 -1.52 -5.02
CA ASN A 168 -26.07 -2.77 -5.55
C ASN A 168 -25.48 -3.20 -6.91
N PHE A 169 -24.81 -2.29 -7.63
CA PHE A 169 -24.29 -2.56 -8.97
C PHE A 169 -23.01 -1.79 -9.28
N ILE A 170 -22.04 -2.47 -9.90
CA ILE A 170 -20.85 -1.85 -10.50
C ILE A 170 -20.73 -2.39 -11.93
N GLY A 171 -20.61 -1.48 -12.90
CA GLY A 171 -20.30 -1.81 -14.29
C GLY A 171 -18.90 -1.34 -14.66
N VAL A 172 -18.09 -2.23 -15.23
CA VAL A 172 -16.79 -1.91 -15.81
C VAL A 172 -16.87 -2.11 -17.31
N TYR A 173 -16.46 -1.09 -18.06
CA TYR A 173 -16.53 -1.08 -19.51
C TYR A 173 -15.14 -0.86 -20.11
N VAL A 174 -14.83 -1.64 -21.14
CA VAL A 174 -13.63 -1.49 -21.98
C VAL A 174 -14.09 -1.19 -23.39
N ASP A 175 -13.70 -0.04 -23.92
CA ASP A 175 -14.08 0.43 -25.27
C ASP A 175 -15.60 0.34 -25.54
N GLY A 176 -16.41 0.64 -24.52
CA GLY A 176 -17.87 0.61 -24.58
C GLY A 176 -18.51 -0.77 -24.41
N GLN A 177 -17.72 -1.84 -24.24
CA GLN A 177 -18.22 -3.19 -23.96
C GLN A 177 -18.07 -3.54 -22.49
N SER A 178 -19.12 -4.15 -21.90
CA SER A 178 -19.09 -4.61 -20.52
C SER A 178 -18.12 -5.79 -20.38
N THR A 179 -17.21 -5.72 -19.41
CA THR A 179 -16.33 -6.84 -19.05
C THR A 179 -16.95 -7.61 -17.88
N THR A 180 -17.21 -8.91 -18.08
CA THR A 180 -17.73 -9.82 -17.05
C THR A 180 -16.63 -10.28 -16.09
#